data_AF-A0A673HNC8-F1
#
_entry.id   AF-A0A673HNC8-F1
#
_cell.length_a   1.000
_cell.length_b   1.000
_cell.length_c   1.000
_cell.angle_alpha   90.00
_cell.angle_beta   90.00
_cell.angle_gamma   90.00
#
_symmetry.space_group_name_H-M   'P 1'
#
loop_
_entity.id
_entity.type
_entity.pdbx_description
1 polymer ?
#
loop_
_entity_poly.entity_id
_entity_poly.type
_entity_poly.pdbx_seq_one_letter_code
_entity_poly.pdbx_strand_id
1 'polypeptide(L)'
;TGLSGVIRACLNAEEKTPLTHHIDLATVQSNENWTRLQEAADEKLFSGFAWIGLYNDINSWRWSYNKESLVFESWADGQPNNYGLGEECVAIFNNGAWFDFYCTDSRYFVCYDEYEAENHCLLMFC
;
A
#
# COMPACT_ATOMS: atom_id res chain seq x y z
N THR A 1 12.05 13.26 -0.93
CA THR A 1 11.48 12.10 -0.22
C THR A 1 10.04 12.44 0.06
N GLY A 2 9.11 11.62 -0.42
CA GLY A 2 7.67 11.88 -0.51
C GLY A 2 6.99 10.67 -1.15
N LEU A 3 5.81 10.80 -1.75
CA LEU A 3 5.08 9.68 -2.39
C LEU A 3 5.96 8.85 -3.35
N SER A 4 6.82 9.51 -4.14
CA SER A 4 7.76 8.82 -5.03
C SER A 4 8.81 7.97 -4.31
N GLY A 5 9.13 8.31 -3.05
CA GLY A 5 10.00 7.53 -2.19
C GLY A 5 9.32 6.26 -1.67
N VAL A 6 8.02 6.35 -1.33
CA VAL A 6 7.22 5.21 -0.88
C VAL A 6 7.06 4.20 -2.03
N ILE A 7 6.69 4.68 -3.22
CA ILE A 7 6.54 3.82 -4.42
C ILE A 7 7.89 3.18 -4.79
N ARG A 8 8.99 3.94 -4.74
CA ARG A 8 10.32 3.43 -5.08
C ARG A 8 10.87 2.45 -4.04
N ALA A 9 10.32 2.41 -2.82
CA ALA A 9 10.71 1.40 -1.83
C ALA A 9 10.36 -0.02 -2.32
N CYS A 10 9.18 -0.21 -2.92
CA CYS A 10 8.79 -1.47 -3.52
C CYS A 10 9.68 -1.88 -4.69
N LEU A 11 10.01 -0.94 -5.59
CA LEU A 11 10.87 -1.19 -6.75
C LEU A 11 12.31 -1.62 -6.38
N ASN A 12 12.82 -1.20 -5.21
CA ASN A 12 14.19 -1.51 -4.77
C ASN A 12 14.26 -2.73 -3.83
N ALA A 13 13.12 -3.29 -3.44
CA ALA A 13 13.09 -4.41 -2.50
C ALA A 13 13.55 -5.73 -3.14
N GLU A 14 13.63 -5.81 -4.48
CA GLU A 14 14.05 -7.01 -5.20
C GLU A 14 15.35 -6.82 -5.99
N GLU A 15 16.40 -7.54 -5.61
CA GLU A 15 17.66 -7.64 -6.37
C GLU A 15 17.62 -8.77 -7.43
N LYS A 16 16.46 -9.37 -7.73
CA LYS A 16 16.37 -10.63 -8.51
C LYS A 16 15.29 -10.74 -9.58
N THR A 17 14.49 -9.72 -9.83
CA THR A 17 13.48 -9.76 -10.92
C THR A 17 13.99 -9.04 -12.18
N PRO A 18 13.83 -9.63 -13.38
CA PRO A 18 14.11 -8.96 -14.64
C PRO A 18 13.35 -7.63 -14.75
N LEU A 19 13.98 -6.62 -15.35
CA LEU A 19 13.53 -5.23 -15.53
C LEU A 19 12.20 -5.07 -16.34
N THR A 20 11.48 -6.15 -16.59
CA THR A 20 10.22 -6.25 -17.35
C THR A 20 9.00 -6.50 -16.47
N HIS A 21 9.15 -6.51 -15.13
CA HIS A 21 8.07 -6.77 -14.18
C HIS A 21 7.53 -5.48 -13.57
N HIS A 22 6.21 -5.38 -13.45
CA HIS A 22 5.54 -4.26 -12.79
C HIS A 22 5.39 -4.57 -11.30
N ILE A 23 6.26 -3.98 -10.48
CA ILE A 23 6.18 -4.02 -9.01
C ILE A 23 5.70 -2.65 -8.55
N ASP A 24 4.60 -2.62 -7.81
CA ASP A 24 4.04 -1.40 -7.20
C ASP A 24 3.59 -1.70 -5.76
N LEU A 25 3.22 -0.68 -5.02
CA LEU A 25 2.54 -0.84 -3.74
C LEU A 25 1.18 -1.52 -3.93
N ALA A 26 0.75 -2.30 -2.95
CA ALA A 26 -0.46 -3.09 -3.02
C ALA A 26 -1.72 -2.24 -3.22
N THR A 27 -2.65 -2.73 -4.03
CA THR A 27 -3.99 -2.18 -4.22
C THR A 27 -5.02 -2.95 -3.42
N VAL A 28 -5.99 -2.23 -2.83
CA VAL A 28 -7.07 -2.82 -2.04
C VAL A 28 -8.40 -2.30 -2.57
N GLN A 29 -8.91 -2.96 -3.61
CA GLN A 29 -10.13 -2.56 -4.32
C GLN A 29 -11.26 -3.58 -4.15
N SER A 30 -11.07 -4.61 -3.31
CA SER A 30 -12.04 -5.68 -3.07
C SER A 30 -11.77 -6.41 -1.75
N ASN A 31 -12.78 -7.13 -1.25
CA ASN A 31 -12.63 -8.04 -0.12
C ASN A 31 -11.57 -9.12 -0.39
N GLU A 32 -11.41 -9.58 -1.63
CA GLU A 32 -10.41 -10.57 -2.00
C GLU A 32 -8.98 -10.03 -1.84
N ASN A 33 -8.73 -8.78 -2.27
CA ASN A 33 -7.43 -8.14 -2.05
C ASN A 33 -7.14 -8.01 -0.55
N TRP A 34 -8.16 -7.68 0.23
CA TRP A 34 -8.03 -7.55 1.68
C TRP A 34 -7.72 -8.88 2.37
N THR A 35 -8.47 -9.95 2.06
CA THR A 35 -8.23 -11.28 2.61
C THR A 35 -6.79 -11.75 2.34
N ARG A 36 -6.29 -11.54 1.13
CA ARG A 36 -4.91 -11.90 0.78
C ARG A 36 -3.86 -11.11 1.56
N LEU A 37 -4.11 -9.82 1.79
CA LEU A 37 -3.24 -8.99 2.62
C LEU A 37 -3.23 -9.46 4.08
N GLN A 38 -4.39 -9.83 4.62
CA GLN A 38 -4.49 -10.40 5.96
C GLN A 38 -3.72 -11.72 6.08
N GLU A 39 -3.95 -12.65 5.16
CA GLU A 39 -3.28 -13.97 5.17
C GLU A 39 -1.75 -13.79 5.14
N ALA A 40 -1.25 -12.94 4.25
CA ALA A 40 0.18 -12.69 4.15
C ALA A 40 0.75 -11.95 5.39
N ALA A 41 -0.06 -11.13 6.07
CA ALA A 41 0.33 -10.47 7.32
C ALA A 41 0.38 -11.47 8.49
N ASP A 42 -0.62 -12.34 8.58
CA ASP A 42 -0.73 -13.38 9.60
C ASP A 42 0.40 -14.42 9.47
N GLU A 43 0.71 -14.86 8.24
CA GLU A 43 1.83 -15.77 7.95
C GLU A 43 3.16 -15.23 8.48
N LYS A 44 3.33 -13.91 8.47
CA LYS A 44 4.55 -13.24 8.91
C LYS A 44 4.47 -12.67 10.32
N LEU A 45 3.39 -12.94 11.05
CA LEU A 45 3.12 -12.41 12.39
C LEU A 45 3.24 -10.89 12.46
N PHE A 46 2.82 -10.21 11.39
CA PHE A 46 2.94 -8.77 11.28
C PHE A 46 1.91 -8.05 12.15
N SER A 47 2.39 -7.07 12.91
CA SER A 47 1.53 -6.15 13.64
C SER A 47 2.08 -4.74 13.51
N GLY A 48 1.30 -3.84 12.90
CA GLY A 48 1.71 -2.47 12.68
C GLY A 48 1.05 -1.86 11.45
N PHE A 49 1.65 -0.78 10.98
CA PHE A 49 1.23 -0.08 9.77
C PHE A 49 2.13 -0.43 8.59
N ALA A 50 1.52 -0.67 7.44
CA ALA A 50 2.23 -0.85 6.19
C ALA A 50 1.65 0.06 5.11
N TRP A 51 2.51 0.69 4.32
CA TRP A 51 2.13 1.49 3.17
C TRP A 51 1.44 0.63 2.10
N ILE A 52 0.33 1.17 1.58
CA ILE A 52 -0.37 0.66 0.39
C ILE A 52 -0.28 1.70 -0.73
N GLY A 53 -0.68 1.34 -1.95
CA GLY A 53 -0.51 2.18 -3.13
C GLY A 53 -1.49 3.35 -3.22
N LEU A 54 -2.32 3.58 -2.21
CA LEU A 54 -3.32 4.64 -2.23
C LEU A 54 -2.68 5.97 -1.81
N TYR A 55 -2.91 7.00 -2.61
CA TYR A 55 -2.42 8.35 -2.34
C TYR A 55 -3.41 9.42 -2.82
N ASN A 56 -3.29 10.62 -2.26
CA ASN A 56 -4.11 11.77 -2.65
C ASN A 56 -3.51 12.48 -3.88
N ASP A 57 -4.17 12.33 -5.02
CA ASP A 57 -3.93 13.07 -6.27
C ASP A 57 -4.87 14.28 -6.35
N ILE A 58 -4.43 15.43 -5.81
CA ILE A 58 -5.13 16.73 -5.80
C ILE A 58 -6.65 16.60 -5.60
N ASN A 59 -7.06 16.43 -4.34
CA ASN A 59 -8.47 16.27 -3.93
C ASN A 59 -9.14 14.99 -4.44
N SER A 60 -8.38 13.97 -4.83
CA SER A 60 -8.92 12.67 -5.22
C SER A 60 -7.97 11.53 -4.84
N TRP A 61 -8.49 10.44 -4.31
CA TRP A 61 -7.67 9.27 -3.99
C TRP A 61 -7.46 8.40 -5.22
N ARG A 62 -6.20 8.02 -5.48
CA ARG A 62 -5.81 7.15 -6.59
C ARG A 62 -4.80 6.10 -6.17
N TRP A 63 -4.84 4.97 -6.85
CA TRP A 63 -3.82 3.94 -6.71
C TRP A 63 -2.58 4.29 -7.54
N SER A 64 -1.40 4.01 -7.00
CA SER A 64 -0.12 4.16 -7.71
C SER A 64 -0.11 3.30 -8.96
N TYR A 65 -0.61 2.08 -8.81
CA TYR A 65 -0.81 1.11 -9.87
C TYR A 65 -1.93 1.54 -10.81
N ASN A 66 -1.61 1.67 -12.11
CA ASN A 66 -2.53 2.06 -13.19
C ASN A 66 -3.33 3.38 -13.01
N LYS A 67 -3.08 4.15 -11.94
CA LYS A 67 -3.80 5.42 -11.65
C LYS A 67 -5.31 5.24 -11.49
N GLU A 68 -5.72 4.06 -11.07
CA GLU A 68 -7.13 3.72 -10.86
C GLU A 68 -7.75 4.59 -9.76
N SER A 69 -9.02 4.95 -9.97
CA SER A 69 -9.81 5.64 -8.97
C SER A 69 -10.16 4.72 -7.80
N LEU A 70 -10.30 5.29 -6.60
CA LEU A 70 -10.78 4.57 -5.45
C LEU A 70 -12.25 4.16 -5.61
N VAL A 71 -12.55 2.86 -5.51
CA VAL A 71 -13.93 2.32 -5.56
C VAL A 71 -14.32 1.51 -4.32
N PHE A 72 -13.35 1.20 -3.46
CA PHE A 72 -13.54 0.54 -2.18
C PHE A 72 -12.81 1.34 -1.11
N GLU A 73 -13.38 1.45 0.09
CA GLU A 73 -12.76 2.17 1.19
C GLU A 73 -12.90 1.43 2.51
N SER A 74 -11.86 1.50 3.34
CA SER A 74 -11.83 0.92 4.69
C SER A 74 -11.17 1.87 5.68
N TRP A 75 -11.48 3.16 5.58
CA TRP A 75 -10.96 4.17 6.49
C TRP A 75 -11.28 3.85 7.94
N ALA A 76 -10.32 4.10 8.83
CA ALA A 76 -10.59 4.09 10.26
C ALA A 76 -11.56 5.22 10.64
N ASP A 77 -12.20 5.08 11.80
CA ASP A 77 -13.06 6.13 12.33
C ASP A 77 -12.31 7.47 12.43
N GLY A 78 -12.83 8.48 11.74
CA GLY A 78 -12.24 9.82 11.68
C GLY A 78 -11.14 10.00 10.64
N GLN A 79 -10.88 9.03 9.77
CA GLN A 79 -9.94 9.13 8.66
C GLN A 79 -10.66 9.23 7.30
N PRO A 80 -10.01 9.79 6.26
CA PRO A 80 -8.74 10.52 6.33
C PRO A 80 -8.93 11.89 6.97
N ASN A 81 -7.98 12.33 7.82
CA ASN A 81 -8.12 13.59 8.57
C ASN A 81 -7.20 14.71 8.05
N ASN A 82 -6.27 14.39 7.16
CA ASN A 82 -5.28 15.28 6.59
C ASN A 82 -4.59 16.16 7.64
N TYR A 83 -4.06 15.54 8.70
CA TYR A 83 -3.48 16.26 9.84
C TYR A 83 -2.34 17.17 9.38
N GLY A 84 -2.44 18.46 9.69
CA GLY A 84 -1.44 19.45 9.28
C GLY A 84 -1.37 19.71 7.77
N LEU A 85 -2.39 19.27 7.01
CA LEU A 85 -2.54 19.50 5.56
C LEU A 85 -1.43 18.88 4.69
N GLY A 86 -0.90 17.71 5.09
CA GLY A 86 0.18 17.04 4.35
C GLY A 86 0.14 15.51 4.41
N GLU A 87 -0.96 14.90 4.83
CA GLU A 87 -1.11 13.45 4.88
C GLU A 87 -1.67 12.92 3.56
N GLU A 88 -0.77 12.65 2.62
CA GLU A 88 -1.11 12.32 1.24
C GLU A 88 -0.95 10.81 0.93
N CYS A 89 -0.38 10.03 1.85
CA CYS A 89 -0.12 8.61 1.67
C CYS A 89 -0.93 7.76 2.65
N VAL A 90 -1.34 6.56 2.24
CA VAL A 90 -2.19 5.70 3.06
C VAL A 90 -1.44 4.49 3.56
N ALA A 91 -1.54 4.22 4.86
CA ALA A 91 -1.11 2.97 5.46
C ALA A 91 -2.31 2.17 5.98
N ILE A 92 -2.20 0.85 5.88
CA ILE A 92 -3.15 -0.10 6.44
C ILE A 92 -2.65 -0.58 7.81
N PHE A 93 -3.56 -0.68 8.78
CA PHE A 93 -3.30 -1.33 10.06
C PHE A 93 -3.64 -2.82 9.99
N ASN A 94 -3.17 -3.62 10.95
CA ASN A 94 -3.38 -5.08 10.94
C ASN A 94 -4.87 -5.50 10.99
N ASN A 95 -5.77 -4.64 11.44
CA ASN A 95 -7.22 -4.88 11.41
C ASN A 95 -7.90 -4.46 10.09
N GLY A 96 -7.15 -3.91 9.13
CA GLY A 96 -7.65 -3.45 7.82
C GLY A 96 -8.06 -2.01 7.73
N ALA A 97 -8.06 -1.31 8.85
CA ALA A 97 -8.41 0.10 8.86
C ALA A 97 -7.29 0.93 8.20
N TRP A 98 -7.69 1.88 7.37
CA TRP A 98 -6.80 2.76 6.62
C TRP A 98 -6.63 4.10 7.32
N PHE A 99 -5.43 4.64 7.22
CA PHE A 99 -5.04 5.92 7.79
C PHE A 99 -4.19 6.67 6.78
N ASP A 100 -4.47 7.97 6.60
CA ASP A 100 -3.54 8.86 5.92
C ASP A 100 -2.42 9.28 6.87
N PHE A 101 -1.23 9.45 6.29
CA PHE A 101 -0.02 9.87 6.97
C PHE A 101 0.87 10.67 6.02
N TYR A 102 1.84 11.38 6.57
CA TYR A 102 2.89 12.01 5.78
C TYR A 102 3.66 10.93 5.02
N CYS A 103 3.79 11.08 3.71
CA CYS A 103 4.56 10.16 2.87
C CYS A 103 6.05 10.03 3.26
N THR A 104 6.54 10.91 4.13
CA THR A 104 7.90 10.87 4.67
C THR A 104 8.04 9.99 5.91
N ASP A 105 6.94 9.50 6.48
CA ASP A 105 6.97 8.60 7.63
C ASP A 105 7.67 7.28 7.28
N SER A 106 8.49 6.81 8.20
CA SER A 106 9.10 5.48 8.10
C SER A 106 8.10 4.43 8.55
N ARG A 107 7.67 3.59 7.60
CA ARG A 107 6.76 2.46 7.83
C ARG A 107 7.16 1.30 6.93
N TYR A 108 6.69 0.11 7.28
CA TYR A 108 6.73 -1.04 6.39
C TYR A 108 5.92 -0.77 5.12
N PHE A 109 6.09 -1.57 4.08
CA PHE A 109 5.37 -1.42 2.82
C PHE A 109 4.86 -2.77 2.37
N VAL A 110 3.77 -2.77 1.60
CA VAL A 110 3.27 -3.97 0.94
C VAL A 110 3.34 -3.77 -0.55
N CYS A 111 3.96 -4.72 -1.25
CA CYS A 111 4.11 -4.67 -2.70
C CYS A 111 3.24 -5.74 -3.36
N TYR A 112 2.88 -5.47 -4.60
CA TYR A 112 2.20 -6.40 -5.50
C TYR A 112 3.12 -6.70 -6.69
N ASP A 113 3.20 -7.99 -7.05
CA ASP A 113 3.86 -8.48 -8.27
C ASP A 113 2.82 -9.20 -9.14
N GLU A 114 2.71 -8.79 -10.40
CA GLU A 114 1.75 -9.33 -11.37
C GLU A 114 2.09 -10.74 -11.88
N TYR A 115 3.31 -11.24 -11.69
CA TYR A 115 3.75 -12.50 -12.33
C TYR A 115 3.42 -13.77 -11.54
N GLU A 116 3.07 -13.66 -10.25
CA GLU A 116 2.51 -14.76 -9.44
C GLU A 116 0.98 -14.79 -9.59
N ALA A 117 0.51 -15.02 -10.83
CA ALA A 117 -0.91 -15.10 -11.19
C ALA A 117 -1.69 -16.25 -10.50
N GLU A 118 -1.04 -16.99 -9.61
CA GLU A 118 -1.69 -17.97 -8.75
C GLU A 118 -1.58 -17.67 -7.25
N ASN A 119 -0.80 -16.67 -6.76
CA ASN A 119 -0.78 -16.30 -5.34
C ASN A 119 -0.04 -14.96 -5.00
N HIS A 120 -0.79 -14.09 -4.30
CA HIS A 120 -0.35 -13.32 -3.12
C HIS A 120 0.33 -11.94 -3.28
N CYS A 121 -0.19 -10.98 -2.50
CA CYS A 121 0.54 -9.77 -2.10
C CYS A 121 1.85 -10.17 -1.43
N LEU A 122 2.98 -9.74 -1.98
CA LEU A 122 4.27 -9.89 -1.30
C LEU A 122 4.37 -8.80 -0.22
N LEU A 123 4.16 -9.20 1.03
CA LEU A 123 4.60 -8.39 2.18
C LEU A 123 6.13 -8.36 2.20
N MET A 124 6.74 -7.38 1.55
CA MET A 124 8.17 -7.16 1.63
C MET A 124 8.45 -6.23 2.81
N PHE A 125 8.98 -6.77 3.90
CA PHE A 125 9.49 -5.94 4.99
C PHE A 125 10.90 -5.48 4.62
N CYS A 126 11.16 -4.18 4.77
CA CYS A 126 12.52 -3.71 5.01
C CYS A 126 12.75 -3.62 6.52
#